data_AF-A0A4Q3R953-F1
#
_entry.id   AF-A0A4Q3R953-F1
#
_cell.length_a   1.000
_cell.length_b   1.000
_cell.length_c   1.000
_cell.angle_alpha   90.00
_cell.angle_beta   90.00
_cell.angle_gamma   90.00
#
_symmetry.space_group_name_H-M   'P 1'
#
loop_
_entity.id
_entity.type
_entity.pdbx_description
1 polymer ?
#
loop_
_entity_poly.entity_id
_entity_poly.type
_entity_poly.pdbx_seq_one_letter_code
_entity_poly.pdbx_strand_id
1 'polypeptide(L)'
;MKQVYLLCFSLLFFTNVFSATITGTVTDSDGTALPFASVSVKGATKGAIANGQGNYVITVTEGTYTLVCQHVGYKTEERQVTVKSESVVVNFRLSLQDLKMEEVVIKRGEDPAIEIMRRTIAKREFYNKQTDSLTVDVYIKGLLRSRNIPDRVLGQKIDKTDFGKQGLDSAGKGILFLSESVTKVAYKRPDKIKYEVVSSRESGGGFGFSFPFFINFYTNNVALFSGNVAPRGFVSPVADGAFHYYTFRFEGSFFENGKMIDRIRVTPRRKN
;
A
#
# COMPACT_ATOMS: atom_id res chain seq x y z
N MET A 1 13.18 -52.88 -33.12
CA MET A 1 12.43 -52.78 -31.85
C MET A 1 12.93 -51.67 -30.90
N LYS A 2 13.41 -50.51 -31.38
CA LYS A 2 13.93 -49.42 -30.51
C LYS A 2 13.22 -48.07 -30.66
N GLN A 3 12.27 -47.91 -31.58
CA GLN A 3 11.57 -46.64 -31.82
C GLN A 3 10.19 -46.52 -31.13
N VAL A 4 9.69 -47.61 -30.53
CA VAL A 4 8.35 -47.61 -29.88
C VAL A 4 8.40 -47.00 -28.47
N TYR A 5 9.56 -46.98 -27.82
CA TYR A 5 9.71 -46.39 -26.48
C TYR A 5 9.75 -44.85 -26.48
N LEU A 6 10.02 -44.21 -27.63
CA LEU A 6 10.09 -42.74 -27.73
C LEU A 6 8.69 -42.08 -27.84
N LEU A 7 7.67 -42.84 -28.27
CA LEU A 7 6.30 -42.33 -28.40
C LEU A 7 5.51 -42.40 -27.09
N CYS A 8 5.97 -43.19 -26.11
CA CYS A 8 5.33 -43.29 -24.78
C CYS A 8 5.82 -42.24 -23.77
N PHE A 9 6.84 -41.44 -24.10
CA PHE A 9 7.32 -40.37 -23.21
C PHE A 9 6.65 -39.01 -23.49
N SER A 10 5.76 -38.91 -24.49
CA SER A 10 5.09 -37.66 -24.86
C SER A 10 3.70 -37.46 -24.25
N LEU A 11 3.22 -38.37 -23.38
CA LEU A 11 2.12 -38.07 -22.47
C LEU A 11 2.65 -37.24 -21.29
N LEU A 12 3.13 -36.04 -21.60
CA LEU A 12 3.26 -34.98 -20.61
C LEU A 12 1.83 -34.66 -20.16
N PHE A 13 1.54 -34.98 -18.90
CA PHE A 13 0.35 -34.55 -18.18
C PHE A 13 0.19 -33.03 -18.35
N PHE A 14 -0.72 -32.61 -19.23
CA PHE A 14 -1.24 -31.26 -19.22
C PHE A 14 -2.14 -31.14 -17.97
N THR A 15 -1.53 -30.81 -16.84
CA THR A 15 -2.30 -30.29 -15.70
C THR A 15 -2.84 -28.93 -16.13
N ASN A 16 -4.10 -28.89 -16.55
CA ASN A 16 -4.81 -27.63 -16.76
C ASN A 16 -4.94 -26.95 -15.39
N VAL A 17 -4.07 -25.98 -15.11
CA VAL A 17 -4.22 -25.11 -13.95
C VAL A 17 -5.34 -24.14 -14.31
N PHE A 18 -6.56 -24.45 -13.90
CA PHE A 18 -7.67 -23.51 -14.01
C PHE A 18 -7.44 -22.35 -13.05
N SER A 19 -7.33 -21.16 -13.64
CA SER A 19 -7.21 -19.91 -12.93
C SER A 19 -8.60 -19.34 -12.69
N ALA A 20 -9.01 -19.25 -11.43
CA ALA A 20 -10.25 -18.61 -11.02
C ALA A 20 -9.97 -17.20 -10.46
N THR A 21 -11.00 -16.36 -10.40
CA THR A 21 -10.86 -15.02 -9.83
C THR A 21 -11.83 -14.79 -8.68
N ILE A 22 -11.33 -14.13 -7.64
CA ILE A 22 -12.16 -13.56 -6.59
C ILE A 22 -12.25 -12.08 -6.89
N THR A 23 -13.45 -11.56 -7.07
CA THR A 23 -13.70 -10.14 -7.28
C THR A 23 -14.55 -9.57 -6.16
N GLY A 24 -14.57 -8.26 -5.99
CA GLY A 24 -15.51 -7.64 -5.07
C GLY A 24 -15.23 -6.17 -4.82
N THR A 25 -16.02 -5.60 -3.92
CA THR A 25 -15.88 -4.23 -3.44
C THR A 25 -15.50 -4.20 -1.95
N VAL A 26 -14.82 -3.14 -1.53
CA VAL A 26 -14.58 -2.81 -0.13
C VAL A 26 -15.26 -1.48 0.19
N THR A 27 -16.16 -1.49 1.16
CA THR A 27 -16.87 -0.28 1.63
C THR A 27 -16.78 -0.14 3.14
N ASP A 28 -17.09 1.04 3.66
CA ASP A 28 -17.34 1.25 5.08
C ASP A 28 -18.76 0.82 5.48
N SER A 29 -19.09 1.04 6.76
CA SER A 29 -20.42 0.80 7.32
C SER A 29 -21.52 1.68 6.69
N ASP A 30 -21.20 2.77 6.02
CA ASP A 30 -22.18 3.66 5.40
C ASP A 30 -22.35 3.37 3.89
N GLY A 31 -21.57 2.42 3.36
CA GLY A 31 -21.57 2.04 1.94
C GLY A 31 -20.64 2.91 1.09
N THR A 32 -19.84 3.78 1.71
CA THR A 32 -18.81 4.57 1.03
C THR A 32 -17.66 3.64 0.64
N ALA A 33 -17.18 3.76 -0.61
CA ALA A 33 -16.04 2.98 -1.07
C ALA A 33 -14.78 3.29 -0.23
N LEU A 34 -14.04 2.24 0.13
CA LEU A 34 -12.74 2.33 0.79
C LEU A 34 -11.63 2.08 -0.22
N PRO A 35 -11.13 3.14 -0.88
CA PRO A 35 -10.07 3.00 -1.86
C PRO A 35 -8.78 2.56 -1.19
N PHE A 36 -8.00 1.74 -1.91
CA PHE A 36 -6.69 1.27 -1.45
C PHE A 36 -6.71 0.35 -0.21
N ALA A 37 -7.88 -0.20 0.15
CA ALA A 37 -7.97 -1.31 1.09
C ALA A 37 -7.14 -2.51 0.60
N SER A 38 -6.47 -3.20 1.51
CA SER A 38 -5.75 -4.43 1.21
C SER A 38 -6.66 -5.63 1.39
N VAL A 39 -6.68 -6.55 0.42
CA VAL A 39 -7.36 -7.84 0.51
C VAL A 39 -6.33 -8.93 0.24
N SER A 40 -6.04 -9.76 1.23
CA SER A 40 -5.00 -10.80 1.14
C SER A 40 -5.56 -12.19 1.43
N VAL A 41 -4.90 -13.23 0.91
CA VAL A 41 -5.20 -14.61 1.24
C VAL A 41 -4.36 -15.00 2.46
N LYS A 42 -5.01 -15.35 3.57
CA LYS A 42 -4.35 -15.70 4.83
C LYS A 42 -3.36 -16.85 4.63
N GLY A 43 -2.11 -16.63 5.05
CA GLY A 43 -1.03 -17.63 4.93
C GLY A 43 -0.42 -17.75 3.53
N ALA A 44 -0.83 -16.91 2.57
CA ALA A 44 -0.26 -16.88 1.22
C ALA A 44 0.27 -15.49 0.87
N THR A 45 1.11 -15.42 -0.16
CA THR A 45 1.61 -14.16 -0.73
C THR A 45 0.67 -13.53 -1.75
N LYS A 46 -0.53 -14.10 -1.91
CA LYS A 46 -1.54 -13.62 -2.86
C LYS A 46 -2.45 -12.57 -2.20
N GLY A 47 -2.75 -11.51 -2.95
CA GLY A 47 -3.66 -10.46 -2.51
C GLY A 47 -3.85 -9.41 -3.61
N ALA A 48 -4.62 -8.39 -3.29
CA ALA A 48 -4.88 -7.23 -4.13
C ALA A 48 -5.05 -5.97 -3.28
N ILE A 49 -4.85 -4.82 -3.92
CA ILE A 49 -5.19 -3.51 -3.37
C ILE A 49 -6.42 -3.01 -4.12
N ALA A 50 -7.44 -2.60 -3.38
CA ALA A 50 -8.66 -2.04 -3.95
C ALA A 50 -8.37 -0.73 -4.69
N ASN A 51 -9.04 -0.51 -5.82
CA ASN A 51 -8.86 0.70 -6.62
C ASN A 51 -9.61 1.91 -6.03
N GLY A 52 -9.62 3.04 -6.76
CA GLY A 52 -10.29 4.27 -6.32
C GLY A 52 -11.82 4.15 -6.10
N GLN A 53 -12.45 3.08 -6.58
CA GLN A 53 -13.87 2.77 -6.36
C GLN A 53 -14.08 1.66 -5.33
N GLY A 54 -13.02 1.20 -4.66
CA GLY A 54 -13.07 0.08 -3.71
C GLY A 54 -13.10 -1.29 -4.37
N ASN A 55 -12.98 -1.40 -5.70
CA ASN A 55 -13.02 -2.68 -6.40
C ASN A 55 -11.66 -3.39 -6.33
N TYR A 56 -11.67 -4.72 -6.13
CA TYR A 56 -10.46 -5.55 -6.12
C TYR A 56 -10.67 -6.84 -6.90
N VAL A 57 -9.55 -7.45 -7.34
CA VAL A 57 -9.53 -8.74 -8.05
C VAL A 57 -8.30 -9.53 -7.60
N ILE A 58 -8.48 -10.79 -7.19
CA ILE A 58 -7.42 -11.71 -6.81
C ILE A 58 -7.52 -12.97 -7.67
N THR A 59 -6.42 -13.35 -8.31
CA THR A 59 -6.34 -14.57 -9.10
C THR A 59 -5.86 -15.75 -8.25
N VAL A 60 -6.70 -16.77 -8.13
CA VAL A 60 -6.46 -17.97 -7.31
C VAL A 60 -6.69 -19.24 -8.12
N THR A 61 -6.21 -20.36 -7.61
CA THR A 61 -6.63 -21.68 -8.12
C THR A 61 -7.92 -22.08 -7.44
N GLU A 62 -8.51 -23.19 -7.86
CA GLU A 62 -9.61 -23.79 -7.10
C GLU A 62 -9.15 -24.15 -5.68
N GLY A 63 -10.04 -23.95 -4.70
CA GLY A 63 -9.75 -24.23 -3.29
C GLY A 63 -10.56 -23.37 -2.33
N THR A 64 -10.37 -23.63 -1.04
CA THR A 64 -10.96 -22.83 0.04
C THR A 64 -9.91 -21.92 0.65
N TYR A 65 -10.24 -20.63 0.74
CA TYR A 65 -9.34 -19.58 1.20
C TYR A 65 -9.99 -18.79 2.33
N THR A 66 -9.17 -18.24 3.22
CA THR A 66 -9.60 -17.18 4.14
C THR A 66 -9.02 -15.87 3.61
N LEU A 67 -9.90 -14.97 3.19
CA LEU A 67 -9.54 -13.63 2.79
C LEU A 67 -9.49 -12.73 4.01
N VAL A 68 -8.49 -11.86 4.07
CA VAL A 68 -8.29 -10.86 5.13
C VAL A 68 -8.33 -9.49 4.48
N CYS A 69 -9.33 -8.68 4.83
CA CYS A 69 -9.48 -7.32 4.34
C CYS A 69 -9.09 -6.32 5.42
N GLN A 70 -8.19 -5.39 5.08
CA GLN A 70 -7.65 -4.39 5.99
C GLN A 70 -7.68 -2.99 5.37
N HIS A 71 -8.02 -2.00 6.17
CA HIS A 71 -7.90 -0.60 5.81
C HIS A 71 -7.53 0.21 7.06
N VAL A 72 -6.64 1.19 6.91
CA VAL A 72 -6.22 2.04 8.04
C VAL A 72 -7.43 2.71 8.67
N GLY A 73 -7.56 2.57 10.00
CA GLY A 73 -8.67 3.12 10.78
C GLY A 73 -9.91 2.23 10.86
N TYR A 74 -9.91 1.06 10.23
CA TYR A 74 -11.02 0.10 10.25
C TYR A 74 -10.59 -1.22 10.89
N LYS A 75 -11.56 -1.97 11.41
CA LYS A 75 -11.35 -3.34 11.90
C LYS A 75 -11.03 -4.25 10.73
N THR A 76 -10.03 -5.11 10.91
CA THR A 76 -9.74 -6.19 9.96
C THR A 76 -10.91 -7.17 9.92
N GLU A 77 -11.38 -7.50 8.73
CA GLU A 77 -12.44 -8.48 8.49
C GLU A 77 -11.88 -9.71 7.79
N GLU A 78 -12.22 -10.90 8.28
CA GLU A 78 -11.87 -12.17 7.65
C GLU A 78 -13.11 -12.84 7.05
N ARG A 79 -12.97 -13.39 5.84
CA ARG A 79 -14.04 -14.17 5.19
C ARG A 79 -13.50 -15.42 4.54
N GLN A 80 -14.09 -16.56 4.88
CA GLN A 80 -13.83 -17.80 4.17
C GLN A 80 -14.61 -17.83 2.85
N VAL A 81 -13.95 -18.24 1.78
CA VAL A 81 -14.54 -18.40 0.44
C VAL A 81 -14.05 -19.70 -0.17
N THR A 82 -14.95 -20.42 -0.85
CA THR A 82 -14.59 -21.59 -1.66
C THR A 82 -14.73 -21.23 -3.13
N VAL A 83 -13.62 -21.35 -3.86
CA VAL A 83 -13.51 -21.04 -5.28
C VAL A 83 -13.42 -22.33 -6.06
N LYS A 84 -14.24 -22.44 -7.10
CA LYS A 84 -14.25 -23.56 -8.07
C LYS A 84 -13.70 -23.03 -9.41
N SER A 85 -14.15 -23.58 -10.52
CA SER A 85 -13.74 -23.19 -11.88
C SER A 85 -14.21 -21.79 -12.32
N GLU A 86 -15.18 -21.19 -11.62
CA GLU A 86 -15.77 -19.89 -11.95
C GLU A 86 -15.33 -18.77 -11.00
N SER A 87 -15.54 -17.54 -11.45
CA SER A 87 -15.24 -16.34 -10.65
C SER A 87 -16.25 -16.19 -9.50
N VAL A 88 -15.75 -15.86 -8.31
CA VAL A 88 -16.58 -15.66 -7.11
C VAL A 88 -16.55 -14.20 -6.69
N VAL A 89 -17.70 -13.64 -6.34
CA VAL A 89 -17.81 -12.28 -5.81
C VAL A 89 -17.83 -12.30 -4.29
N VAL A 90 -16.93 -11.56 -3.64
CA VAL A 90 -16.86 -11.40 -2.19
C VAL A 90 -16.74 -9.92 -1.85
N ASN A 91 -17.80 -9.31 -1.33
CA ASN A 91 -17.77 -7.90 -0.90
C ASN A 91 -17.42 -7.80 0.59
N PHE A 92 -16.60 -6.83 0.94
CA PHE A 92 -16.25 -6.49 2.33
C PHE A 92 -16.92 -5.18 2.74
N ARG A 93 -17.46 -5.17 3.96
CA ARG A 93 -17.99 -3.97 4.62
C ARG A 93 -17.26 -3.82 5.94
N LEU A 94 -16.32 -2.89 6.01
CA LEU A 94 -15.48 -2.70 7.19
C LEU A 94 -16.14 -1.72 8.16
N SER A 95 -16.00 -2.01 9.46
CA SER A 95 -16.44 -1.11 10.53
C SER A 95 -15.25 -0.31 11.07
N LEU A 96 -15.50 0.90 11.57
CA LEU A 96 -14.46 1.72 12.17
C LEU A 96 -13.80 1.00 13.35
N GLN A 97 -12.49 1.20 13.49
CA GLN A 97 -11.74 0.65 14.61
C GLN A 97 -12.09 1.40 15.89
N ASP A 98 -12.82 0.73 16.77
CA ASP A 98 -13.05 1.23 18.12
C ASP A 98 -11.76 1.16 18.93
N LEU A 99 -11.46 2.25 19.63
CA LEU A 99 -10.33 2.35 20.54
C LEU A 99 -10.85 2.27 21.97
N LYS A 100 -10.25 1.41 22.79
CA LYS A 100 -10.50 1.37 24.22
C LYS A 100 -9.45 2.22 24.91
N MET A 101 -9.90 3.21 25.66
CA MET A 101 -9.07 3.91 26.62
C MET A 101 -9.13 3.09 27.91
N GLU A 102 -8.18 2.16 28.09
CA GLU A 102 -8.01 1.57 29.41
C GLU A 102 -7.57 2.67 30.39
N GLU A 103 -7.98 2.54 31.64
CA GLU A 103 -7.52 3.40 32.72
C GLU A 103 -6.04 3.08 32.97
N VAL A 104 -5.17 3.66 32.13
CA VAL A 104 -3.73 3.45 32.27
C VAL A 104 -3.32 4.13 33.56
N VAL A 105 -2.86 3.33 34.54
CA VAL A 105 -2.26 3.85 35.76
C VAL A 105 -1.09 4.74 35.35
N ILE A 106 -1.31 6.05 35.35
CA ILE A 106 -0.32 7.04 34.96
C ILE A 106 0.79 6.98 36.01
N LYS A 107 1.86 6.22 35.73
CA LYS A 107 3.05 6.23 36.57
C LYS A 107 3.71 7.59 36.37
N ARG A 108 3.66 8.43 37.41
CA ARG A 108 4.39 9.72 37.52
C ARG A 108 3.87 10.89 36.66
N GLY A 109 2.62 10.86 36.18
CA GLY A 109 2.04 11.97 35.42
C GLY A 109 2.47 12.07 33.94
N GLU A 110 3.22 11.09 33.41
CA GLU A 110 3.69 11.06 32.01
C GLU A 110 2.71 10.27 31.12
N ASP A 111 2.45 10.75 29.89
CA ASP A 111 1.57 10.07 28.93
C ASP A 111 2.11 8.65 28.62
N PRO A 112 1.26 7.60 28.64
CA PRO A 112 1.68 6.22 28.35
C PRO A 112 2.43 6.06 27.02
N ALA A 113 2.12 6.91 26.03
CA ALA A 113 2.80 6.95 24.76
C ALA A 113 4.32 7.10 24.89
N ILE A 114 4.80 7.81 25.91
CA ILE A 114 6.24 8.05 26.05
C ILE A 114 7.00 6.75 26.28
N GLU A 115 6.53 5.89 27.20
CA GLU A 115 7.16 4.61 27.47
C GLU A 115 7.04 3.65 26.28
N ILE A 116 5.87 3.63 25.63
CA ILE A 116 5.64 2.84 24.41
C ILE A 116 6.61 3.26 23.30
N MET A 117 6.80 4.56 23.10
CA MET A 117 7.72 5.08 22.09
C MET A 117 9.18 4.84 22.45
N ARG A 118 9.59 4.93 23.73
CA ARG A 118 10.95 4.56 24.17
C ARG A 118 11.26 3.10 23.79
N ARG A 119 10.33 2.17 24.06
CA ARG A 119 10.49 0.74 23.70
C ARG A 119 10.49 0.53 22.20
N THR A 120 9.64 1.25 21.47
CA THR A 120 9.58 1.20 20.00
C THR A 120 10.91 1.65 19.39
N ILE A 121 11.46 2.78 19.84
CA ILE A 121 12.76 3.31 19.40
C ILE A 121 13.87 2.30 19.74
N ALA A 122 13.89 1.74 20.95
CA ALA A 122 14.88 0.73 21.34
C ALA A 122 14.84 -0.55 20.48
N LYS A 123 13.67 -0.96 20.01
CA LYS A 123 13.51 -2.13 19.11
C LYS A 123 13.65 -1.80 17.62
N ARG A 124 13.80 -0.52 17.25
CA ARG A 124 13.87 -0.09 15.84
C ARG A 124 14.91 -0.87 15.05
N GLU A 125 16.13 -0.97 15.57
CA GLU A 125 17.22 -1.63 14.86
C GLU A 125 16.97 -3.14 14.68
N PHE A 126 16.40 -3.79 15.70
CA PHE A 126 16.01 -5.19 15.63
C PHE A 126 15.00 -5.44 14.50
N TYR A 127 13.98 -4.59 14.39
CA TYR A 127 12.96 -4.72 13.34
C TYR A 127 13.49 -4.34 11.95
N ASN A 128 14.37 -3.35 11.85
CA ASN A 128 15.02 -2.97 10.58
C ASN A 128 15.84 -4.13 9.98
N LYS A 129 16.28 -5.07 10.82
CA LYS A 129 17.11 -6.22 10.45
C LYS A 129 16.36 -7.53 10.22
N GLN A 130 15.01 -7.55 10.20
CA GLN A 130 14.25 -8.81 10.07
C GLN A 130 14.29 -9.45 8.67
N THR A 131 14.41 -8.64 7.59
CA THR A 131 14.32 -9.15 6.21
C THR A 131 15.63 -9.06 5.43
N ASP A 132 16.37 -10.17 5.28
CA ASP A 132 17.63 -10.20 4.51
C ASP A 132 17.44 -10.11 3.00
N SER A 133 16.32 -10.62 2.51
CA SER A 133 15.92 -10.53 1.10
C SER A 133 14.41 -10.59 0.94
N LEU A 134 13.89 -9.95 -0.08
CA LEU A 134 12.48 -10.04 -0.48
C LEU A 134 12.36 -9.95 -2.00
N THR A 135 11.31 -10.58 -2.54
CA THR A 135 10.88 -10.39 -3.92
C THR A 135 9.40 -10.06 -3.89
N VAL A 136 9.03 -8.93 -4.49
CA VAL A 136 7.65 -8.41 -4.50
C VAL A 136 7.30 -7.87 -5.88
N ASP A 137 6.04 -8.03 -6.27
CA ASP A 137 5.49 -7.35 -7.44
C ASP A 137 4.90 -6.01 -6.99
N VAL A 138 5.43 -4.92 -7.53
CA VAL A 138 5.06 -3.55 -7.18
C VAL A 138 4.21 -2.97 -8.31
N TYR A 139 2.95 -2.66 -8.00
CA TYR A 139 2.06 -1.93 -8.88
C TYR A 139 1.97 -0.47 -8.43
N ILE A 140 2.24 0.46 -9.34
CA ILE A 140 2.14 1.90 -9.08
C ILE A 140 1.25 2.54 -10.12
N LYS A 141 0.32 3.35 -9.64
CA LYS A 141 -0.53 4.20 -10.48
C LYS A 141 -0.46 5.64 -10.00
N GLY A 142 0.13 6.51 -10.82
CA GLY A 142 0.12 7.95 -10.64
C GLY A 142 -0.95 8.60 -11.51
N LEU A 143 -1.78 9.45 -10.91
CA LEU A 143 -2.80 10.21 -11.65
C LEU A 143 -2.80 11.66 -11.16
N LEU A 144 -2.48 12.61 -12.05
CA LEU A 144 -2.70 14.03 -11.81
C LEU A 144 -3.87 14.50 -12.66
N ARG A 145 -4.89 15.01 -11.98
CA ARG A 145 -6.08 15.56 -12.60
C ARG A 145 -6.22 17.02 -12.25
N SER A 146 -6.30 17.86 -13.27
CA SER A 146 -6.68 19.26 -13.09
C SER A 146 -8.18 19.36 -12.85
N ARG A 147 -8.56 20.20 -11.88
CA ARG A 147 -9.96 20.61 -11.68
C ARG A 147 -10.29 21.86 -12.51
N ASN A 148 -9.32 22.74 -12.68
CA ASN A 148 -9.39 23.99 -13.40
C ASN A 148 -7.96 24.50 -13.64
N ILE A 149 -7.70 25.11 -14.79
CA ILE A 149 -6.45 25.83 -15.07
C ILE A 149 -6.76 27.33 -15.17
N PRO A 150 -6.18 28.17 -14.30
CA PRO A 150 -6.43 29.61 -14.32
C PRO A 150 -5.97 30.23 -15.64
N ASP A 151 -6.59 31.33 -16.06
CA ASP A 151 -6.23 32.04 -17.29
C ASP A 151 -4.82 32.63 -17.24
N ARG A 152 -4.30 32.85 -16.02
CA ARG A 152 -2.95 33.35 -15.77
C ARG A 152 -2.27 32.58 -14.66
N VAL A 153 -0.98 32.31 -14.84
CA VAL A 153 -0.08 31.78 -13.80
C VAL A 153 1.13 32.71 -13.74
N LEU A 154 1.44 33.23 -12.55
CA LEU A 154 2.56 34.18 -12.33
C LEU A 154 2.53 35.38 -13.31
N GLY A 155 1.34 35.89 -13.63
CA GLY A 155 1.15 37.03 -14.54
C GLY A 155 1.21 36.68 -16.03
N GLN A 156 1.61 35.47 -16.40
CA GLN A 156 1.64 35.01 -17.78
C GLN A 156 0.30 34.38 -18.17
N LYS A 157 -0.24 34.76 -19.34
CA LYS A 157 -1.47 34.18 -19.89
C LYS A 157 -1.20 32.73 -20.33
N ILE A 158 -2.07 31.81 -19.94
CA ILE A 158 -2.00 30.42 -20.38
C ILE A 158 -2.65 30.30 -21.76
N ASP A 159 -1.93 29.69 -22.70
CA ASP A 159 -2.50 29.31 -23.98
C ASP A 159 -3.38 28.07 -23.79
N LYS A 160 -4.66 28.22 -24.15
CA LYS A 160 -5.70 27.18 -24.01
C LYS A 160 -6.03 26.48 -25.33
N THR A 161 -5.40 26.88 -26.43
CA THR A 161 -5.74 26.40 -27.79
C THR A 161 -5.51 24.90 -27.94
N ASP A 162 -4.52 24.34 -27.26
CA ASP A 162 -4.17 22.92 -27.33
C ASP A 162 -4.80 22.06 -26.22
N PHE A 163 -5.63 22.63 -25.34
CA PHE A 163 -6.26 21.89 -24.24
C PHE A 163 -7.01 20.64 -24.72
N GLY A 164 -7.80 20.77 -25.79
CA GLY A 164 -8.52 19.64 -26.38
C GLY A 164 -7.59 18.51 -26.85
N LYS A 165 -6.45 18.84 -27.45
CA LYS A 165 -5.44 17.85 -27.90
C LYS A 165 -4.72 17.19 -26.72
N GLN A 166 -4.66 17.87 -25.58
CA GLN A 166 -4.05 17.39 -24.33
C GLN A 166 -5.04 16.65 -23.43
N GLY A 167 -6.27 16.38 -23.89
CA GLY A 167 -7.29 15.70 -23.09
C GLY A 167 -7.87 16.56 -21.97
N LEU A 168 -7.82 17.88 -22.13
CA LEU A 168 -8.40 18.87 -21.23
C LEU A 168 -9.62 19.53 -21.87
N ASP A 169 -10.63 19.86 -21.07
CA ASP A 169 -11.76 20.69 -21.51
C ASP A 169 -11.39 22.18 -21.58
N SER A 170 -12.35 23.04 -21.94
CA SER A 170 -12.14 24.49 -22.06
C SER A 170 -11.77 25.18 -20.74
N ALA A 171 -12.12 24.58 -19.60
CA ALA A 171 -11.72 25.04 -18.27
C ALA A 171 -10.35 24.45 -17.84
N GLY A 172 -9.72 23.63 -18.67
CA GLY A 172 -8.47 22.95 -18.35
C GLY A 172 -8.66 21.78 -17.39
N LYS A 173 -9.88 21.26 -17.24
CA LYS A 173 -10.15 20.06 -16.44
C LYS A 173 -9.87 18.83 -17.28
N GLY A 174 -9.15 17.88 -16.70
CA GLY A 174 -8.77 16.64 -17.37
C GLY A 174 -7.53 16.01 -16.74
N ILE A 175 -7.03 14.95 -17.37
CA ILE A 175 -5.86 14.21 -16.88
C ILE A 175 -4.60 14.87 -17.45
N LEU A 176 -3.78 15.44 -16.56
CA LEU A 176 -2.49 16.04 -16.92
C LEU A 176 -1.37 15.00 -16.94
N PHE A 177 -1.50 13.96 -16.13
CA PHE A 177 -0.52 12.90 -16.02
C PHE A 177 -1.20 11.59 -15.64
N LEU A 178 -0.83 10.53 -16.34
CA LEU A 178 -1.14 9.17 -16.00
C LEU A 178 0.13 8.34 -16.13
N SER A 179 0.50 7.65 -15.07
CA SER A 179 1.53 6.62 -15.10
C SER A 179 0.99 5.36 -14.45
N GLU A 180 1.22 4.22 -15.07
CA GLU A 180 0.88 2.91 -14.53
C GLU A 180 2.04 1.95 -14.81
N SER A 181 2.58 1.35 -13.76
CA SER A 181 3.79 0.52 -13.82
C SER A 181 3.62 -0.73 -12.98
N VAL A 182 4.02 -1.87 -13.54
CA VAL A 182 4.16 -3.15 -12.83
C VAL A 182 5.64 -3.50 -12.86
N THR A 183 6.28 -3.50 -11.71
CA THR A 183 7.71 -3.80 -11.58
C THR A 183 7.91 -4.91 -10.55
N LYS A 184 8.58 -5.98 -10.96
CA LYS A 184 9.07 -6.98 -10.01
C LYS A 184 10.35 -6.45 -9.37
N VAL A 185 10.35 -6.38 -8.04
CA VAL A 185 11.48 -5.87 -7.27
C VAL A 185 12.05 -6.99 -6.41
N ALA A 186 13.33 -7.27 -6.58
CA ALA A 186 14.08 -8.18 -5.72
C ALA A 186 15.13 -7.38 -4.94
N TYR A 187 15.10 -7.48 -3.62
CA TYR A 187 16.06 -6.88 -2.71
C TYR A 187 16.83 -7.96 -1.95
N LYS A 188 18.12 -7.73 -1.74
CA LYS A 188 18.98 -8.49 -0.83
C LYS A 188 19.96 -7.54 -0.14
N ARG A 189 20.13 -7.71 1.17
CA ARG A 189 21.08 -6.93 1.96
C ARG A 189 22.53 -7.05 1.47
N PRO A 190 23.37 -6.03 1.71
CA PRO A 190 23.00 -4.73 2.29
C PRO A 190 22.23 -3.85 1.29
N ASP A 191 22.64 -3.81 0.01
CA ASP A 191 22.13 -2.82 -0.97
C ASP A 191 21.94 -3.40 -2.39
N LYS A 192 21.68 -4.71 -2.52
CA LYS A 192 21.43 -5.32 -3.82
C LYS A 192 19.94 -5.22 -4.15
N ILE A 193 19.58 -4.31 -5.06
CA ILE A 193 18.22 -4.24 -5.61
C ILE A 193 18.28 -4.53 -7.11
N LYS A 194 17.37 -5.39 -7.57
CA LYS A 194 17.08 -5.64 -8.97
C LYS A 194 15.64 -5.22 -9.27
N TYR A 195 15.48 -4.40 -10.30
CA TYR A 195 14.20 -4.03 -10.87
C TYR A 195 14.01 -4.77 -12.18
N GLU A 196 12.85 -5.37 -12.37
CA GLU A 196 12.41 -5.96 -13.63
C GLU A 196 11.04 -5.36 -13.97
N VAL A 197 11.05 -4.37 -14.87
CA VAL A 197 9.83 -3.69 -15.31
C VAL A 197 9.08 -4.65 -16.22
N VAL A 198 7.92 -5.12 -15.76
CA VAL A 198 7.07 -6.06 -16.51
C VAL A 198 6.23 -5.27 -17.52
N SER A 199 5.66 -4.16 -17.09
CA SER A 199 4.93 -3.24 -17.96
C SER A 199 4.99 -1.81 -17.42
N SER A 200 4.99 -0.84 -18.32
CA SER A 200 4.84 0.57 -17.98
C SER A 200 4.04 1.28 -19.07
N ARG A 201 3.14 2.17 -18.67
CA ARG A 201 2.40 3.08 -19.53
C ARG A 201 2.44 4.46 -18.92
N GLU A 202 2.86 5.44 -19.71
CA GLU A 202 2.92 6.83 -19.29
C GLU A 202 2.29 7.76 -20.33
N SER A 203 1.59 8.79 -19.85
CA SER A 203 1.05 9.89 -20.64
C SER A 203 1.17 11.17 -19.82
N GLY A 204 1.87 12.16 -20.36
CA GLY A 204 2.51 13.20 -19.55
C GLY A 204 3.77 12.65 -18.86
N GLY A 205 4.74 13.52 -18.53
CA GLY A 205 6.02 13.09 -17.98
C GLY A 205 6.57 14.04 -16.91
N GLY A 206 7.68 13.65 -16.28
CA GLY A 206 8.45 14.52 -15.39
C GLY A 206 8.08 14.50 -13.90
N PHE A 207 7.10 13.69 -13.49
CA PHE A 207 6.67 13.63 -12.07
C PHE A 207 7.30 12.51 -11.24
N GLY A 208 8.02 11.56 -11.86
CA GLY A 208 8.78 10.54 -11.14
C GLY A 208 7.96 9.46 -10.42
N PHE A 209 6.66 9.35 -10.71
CA PHE A 209 5.76 8.37 -10.09
C PHE A 209 5.73 7.00 -10.79
N SER A 210 6.58 6.76 -11.78
CA SER A 210 6.61 5.50 -12.54
C SER A 210 7.56 4.44 -11.99
N PHE A 211 8.41 4.83 -11.02
CA PHE A 211 9.41 3.96 -10.42
C PHE A 211 9.07 3.60 -8.98
N PRO A 212 9.35 2.35 -8.55
CA PRO A 212 9.23 1.94 -7.16
C PRO A 212 10.04 2.81 -6.20
N PHE A 213 9.42 3.17 -5.08
CA PHE A 213 10.06 3.84 -3.95
C PHE A 213 9.77 3.07 -2.66
N PHE A 214 10.74 3.05 -1.76
CA PHE A 214 10.65 2.38 -0.47
C PHE A 214 10.65 3.42 0.64
N ILE A 215 9.66 3.37 1.52
CA ILE A 215 9.60 4.20 2.71
C ILE A 215 10.01 3.33 3.90
N ASN A 216 11.14 3.67 4.53
CA ASN A 216 11.61 2.98 5.72
C ASN A 216 11.57 3.93 6.92
N PHE A 217 10.65 3.71 7.84
CA PHE A 217 10.58 4.48 9.08
C PHE A 217 11.61 4.03 10.13
N TYR A 218 12.29 2.90 9.95
CA TYR A 218 13.30 2.44 10.90
C TYR A 218 14.67 3.11 10.71
N THR A 219 14.84 4.01 9.75
CA THR A 219 16.02 4.88 9.65
C THR A 219 15.78 6.19 10.41
N ASN A 220 16.85 6.87 10.86
CA ASN A 220 16.70 8.14 11.59
C ASN A 220 16.14 9.26 10.71
N ASN A 221 16.45 9.24 9.41
CA ASN A 221 15.88 10.15 8.41
C ASN A 221 15.12 9.35 7.36
N VAL A 222 13.90 9.77 7.07
CA VAL A 222 13.01 9.14 6.09
C VAL A 222 13.00 10.00 4.83
N ALA A 223 13.49 9.45 3.72
CA ALA A 223 13.34 10.05 2.42
C ALA A 223 12.04 9.56 1.77
N LEU A 224 11.24 10.48 1.22
CA LEU A 224 10.04 10.15 0.47
C LEU A 224 10.32 10.25 -1.02
N PHE A 225 9.73 9.35 -1.82
CA PHE A 225 9.81 9.37 -3.28
C PHE A 225 11.24 9.54 -3.80
N SER A 226 12.18 8.81 -3.19
CA SER A 226 13.61 8.85 -3.53
C SER A 226 14.24 10.26 -3.44
N GLY A 227 13.70 11.13 -2.57
CA GLY A 227 14.20 12.50 -2.36
C GLY A 227 13.62 13.54 -3.32
N ASN A 228 12.76 13.15 -4.26
CA ASN A 228 12.11 14.11 -5.18
C ASN A 228 11.07 14.98 -4.46
N VAL A 229 10.47 14.47 -3.39
CA VAL A 229 9.54 15.20 -2.52
C VAL A 229 10.22 15.36 -1.17
N ALA A 230 10.46 16.60 -0.76
CA ALA A 230 11.26 16.95 0.41
C ALA A 230 12.68 16.32 0.35
N PRO A 231 13.63 16.92 -0.39
CA PRO A 231 14.98 16.36 -0.59
C PRO A 231 15.76 16.07 0.69
N ARG A 232 15.45 16.78 1.77
CA ARG A 232 16.07 16.57 3.09
C ARG A 232 15.44 15.41 3.88
N GLY A 233 14.31 14.89 3.42
CA GLY A 233 13.49 13.95 4.17
C GLY A 233 12.86 14.58 5.42
N PHE A 234 12.41 13.74 6.33
CA PHE A 234 11.97 14.14 7.67
C PHE A 234 12.50 13.14 8.72
N VAL A 235 12.65 13.62 9.95
CA VAL A 235 13.10 12.77 11.06
C VAL A 235 12.07 11.69 11.33
N SER A 236 12.46 10.44 11.43
CA SER A 236 11.50 9.38 11.73
C SER A 236 10.85 9.60 13.12
N PRO A 237 9.54 9.35 13.28
CA PRO A 237 8.89 9.28 14.60
C PRO A 237 9.50 8.22 15.55
N VAL A 238 10.29 7.28 15.03
CA VAL A 238 11.01 6.27 15.82
C VAL A 238 12.53 6.50 15.81
N ALA A 239 13.02 7.65 15.34
CA ALA A 239 14.45 8.00 15.40
C ALA A 239 14.97 8.11 16.85
N ASP A 240 16.29 7.98 17.04
CA ASP A 240 16.93 8.05 18.37
C ASP A 240 16.62 9.36 19.10
N GLY A 241 16.47 10.46 18.35
CA GLY A 241 16.14 11.79 18.85
C GLY A 241 14.67 12.19 18.75
N ALA A 242 13.75 11.26 18.46
CA ALA A 242 12.37 11.58 18.04
C ALA A 242 11.61 12.53 19.00
N PHE A 243 11.84 12.43 20.31
CA PHE A 243 11.18 13.30 21.31
C PHE A 243 11.52 14.79 21.20
N HIS A 244 12.63 15.16 20.54
CA HIS A 244 12.99 16.55 20.24
C HIS A 244 12.19 17.12 19.06
N TYR A 245 11.68 16.24 18.19
CA TYR A 245 10.98 16.61 16.97
C TYR A 245 9.47 16.42 17.06
N TYR A 246 9.01 15.52 17.94
CA TYR A 246 7.61 15.12 18.05
C TYR A 246 7.11 15.16 19.50
N THR A 247 5.80 15.41 19.65
CA THR A 247 5.02 15.04 20.83
C THR A 247 4.24 13.77 20.52
N PHE A 248 4.05 12.95 21.55
CA PHE A 248 3.35 11.67 21.46
C PHE A 248 2.21 11.66 22.46
N ARG A 249 1.04 11.19 22.03
CA ARG A 249 -0.15 11.06 22.88
C ARG A 249 -0.82 9.72 22.65
N PHE A 250 -1.13 9.00 23.73
CA PHE A 250 -1.86 7.75 23.67
C PHE A 250 -3.33 8.02 23.30
N GLU A 251 -3.87 7.30 22.31
CA GLU A 251 -5.26 7.43 21.86
C GLU A 251 -6.14 6.24 22.23
N GLY A 252 -5.57 5.23 22.88
CA GLY A 252 -6.24 3.98 23.22
C GLY A 252 -5.62 2.79 22.51
N SER A 253 -6.17 1.62 22.81
CA SER A 253 -5.70 0.34 22.31
C SER A 253 -6.85 -0.50 21.77
N PHE A 254 -6.52 -1.49 20.95
CA PHE A 254 -7.44 -2.51 20.48
C PHE A 254 -6.69 -3.83 20.31
N PHE A 255 -7.43 -4.94 20.25
CA PHE A 255 -6.83 -6.25 19.99
C PHE A 255 -7.02 -6.63 18.52
N GLU A 256 -5.96 -7.09 17.89
CA GLU A 256 -5.97 -7.64 16.54
C GLU A 256 -5.08 -8.88 16.51
N ASN A 257 -5.61 -10.01 16.00
CA ASN A 257 -4.87 -11.27 15.91
C ASN A 257 -4.21 -11.73 17.23
N GLY A 258 -4.91 -11.55 18.35
CA GLY A 258 -4.41 -11.90 19.69
C GLY A 258 -3.31 -10.98 20.22
N LYS A 259 -3.00 -9.88 19.53
CA LYS A 259 -2.03 -8.87 19.94
C LYS A 259 -2.73 -7.58 20.30
N MET A 260 -2.28 -6.94 21.38
CA MET A 260 -2.69 -5.58 21.71
C MET A 260 -1.96 -4.61 20.77
N ILE A 261 -2.71 -3.69 20.18
CA ILE A 261 -2.24 -2.63 19.29
C ILE A 261 -2.54 -1.29 19.96
N ASP A 262 -1.48 -0.54 20.26
CA ASP A 262 -1.58 0.79 20.84
C ASP A 262 -1.58 1.85 19.73
N ARG A 263 -2.55 2.76 19.77
CA ARG A 263 -2.60 3.88 18.84
C ARG A 263 -1.95 5.11 19.48
N ILE A 264 -0.84 5.53 18.88
CA ILE A 264 -0.11 6.73 19.32
C ILE A 264 -0.29 7.83 18.29
N ARG A 265 -0.81 8.98 18.72
CA ARG A 265 -0.78 10.21 17.92
C ARG A 265 0.61 10.79 17.96
N VAL A 266 1.18 11.01 16.78
CA VAL A 266 2.46 11.69 16.58
C VAL A 266 2.19 13.10 16.07
N THR A 267 2.70 14.12 16.74
CA THR A 267 2.54 15.52 16.30
C THR A 267 3.90 16.21 16.22
N PRO A 268 4.29 16.79 15.07
CA PRO A 268 5.52 17.58 14.97
C PRO A 268 5.52 18.75 15.95
N ARG A 269 6.63 18.96 16.67
CA ARG A 269 6.81 20.12 17.57
C ARG A 269 6.96 21.43 16.80
N ARG A 270 7.63 21.38 15.64
CA ARG A 270 7.73 22.52 14.73
C ARG A 270 6.57 22.45 13.75
N LYS A 271 5.77 23.51 13.70
CA LYS A 271 4.89 23.77 12.57
C LYS A 271 5.80 24.20 11.41
N ASN A 272 5.81 23.42 10.34
CA ASN A 272 6.40 23.86 9.07
C ASN A 272 5.47 24.86 8.39
#